data_AF-A0A081NH70-F1
#
_entry.id   AF-A0A081NH70-F1
#
_cell.length_a   1.000
_cell.length_b   1.000
_cell.length_c   1.000
_cell.angle_alpha   90.00
_cell.angle_beta   90.00
_cell.angle_gamma   90.00
#
_symmetry.space_group_name_H-M   'P 1'
#
loop_
_entity.id
_entity.type
_entity.pdbx_description
1 polymer ?
#
loop_
_entity_poly.entity_id
_entity_poly.type
_entity_poly.pdbx_seq_one_letter_code
_entity_poly.pdbx_strand_id
1 'polypeptide(L)'
;MQTGFKDQQFDPVEVERVLSEQVRLATLLLSNDWVVFVNVNFAMDKGKTLPELLVALKAKRSYHYFLKDSYDSFEPLNIAKSWDVAEAIPGRLKPFLQREGVVDVMPVGCFDSACVRATAEGAKKAGFGVMVDRELNITVNRQ
;
A
#
# COMPACT_ATOMS: atom_id res chain seq x y z
N MET A 1 2.72 -4.60 0.21
CA MET A 1 3.66 -5.61 0.77
C MET A 1 3.04 -6.99 0.60
N GLN A 2 3.39 -7.74 -0.46
CA GLN A 2 2.76 -9.04 -0.77
C GLN A 2 3.74 -10.21 -0.66
N THR A 3 3.22 -11.41 -0.34
CA THR A 3 4.01 -12.64 -0.11
C THR A 3 4.89 -13.00 -1.29
N GLY A 4 4.39 -12.87 -2.52
CA GLY A 4 5.15 -13.21 -3.74
C GLY A 4 6.34 -12.30 -4.02
N PHE A 5 6.42 -11.13 -3.38
CA PHE A 5 7.64 -10.31 -3.43
C PHE A 5 8.65 -10.68 -2.35
N LYS A 6 8.17 -11.07 -1.15
CA LYS A 6 9.01 -11.43 -0.01
C LYS A 6 9.96 -12.58 -0.33
N ASP A 7 9.48 -13.59 -1.02
CA ASP A 7 10.27 -14.79 -1.28
C ASP A 7 11.19 -14.67 -2.52
N GLN A 8 11.05 -13.59 -3.32
CA GLN A 8 11.70 -13.50 -4.64
C GLN A 8 12.56 -12.25 -4.85
N GLN A 9 12.31 -11.16 -4.12
CA GLN A 9 12.83 -9.84 -4.48
C GLN A 9 13.29 -8.99 -3.30
N PHE A 10 12.99 -9.38 -2.07
CA PHE A 10 13.34 -8.58 -0.92
C PHE A 10 14.58 -9.13 -0.20
N ASP A 11 15.41 -8.22 0.32
CA ASP A 11 16.41 -8.57 1.32
C ASP A 11 15.71 -8.96 2.65
N PRO A 12 16.01 -10.13 3.24
CA PRO A 12 15.31 -10.59 4.44
C PRO A 12 15.45 -9.65 5.65
N VAL A 13 16.63 -9.05 5.84
CA VAL A 13 16.92 -8.15 6.97
C VAL A 13 16.17 -6.83 6.80
N GLU A 14 16.17 -6.29 5.58
CA GLU A 14 15.40 -5.09 5.27
C GLU A 14 13.89 -5.31 5.46
N VAL A 15 13.37 -6.44 5.01
CA VAL A 15 11.95 -6.79 5.16
C VAL A 15 11.54 -6.87 6.60
N GLU A 16 12.30 -7.61 7.42
CA GLU A 16 11.96 -7.77 8.83
C GLU A 16 11.92 -6.40 9.52
N ARG A 17 12.93 -5.56 9.29
CA ARG A 17 13.00 -4.20 9.84
C ARG A 17 11.81 -3.34 9.40
N VAL A 18 11.58 -3.23 8.09
CA VAL A 18 10.52 -2.36 7.53
C VAL A 18 9.13 -2.87 7.90
N LEU A 19 8.90 -4.19 7.88
CA LEU A 19 7.63 -4.80 8.27
C LEU A 19 7.33 -4.53 9.75
N SER A 20 8.32 -4.66 10.63
CA SER A 20 8.17 -4.37 12.06
C SER A 20 7.78 -2.91 12.30
N GLU A 21 8.45 -1.98 11.62
CA GLU A 21 8.13 -0.55 11.73
C GLU A 21 6.77 -0.18 11.13
N GLN A 22 6.37 -0.78 10.00
CA GLN A 22 5.03 -0.60 9.43
C GLN A 22 3.94 -1.13 10.38
N VAL A 23 4.14 -2.30 10.99
CA VAL A 23 3.21 -2.86 11.98
C VAL A 23 3.13 -1.97 13.22
N ARG A 24 4.27 -1.47 13.70
CA ARG A 24 4.34 -0.52 14.83
C ARG A 24 3.56 0.75 14.52
N LEU A 25 3.78 1.36 13.35
CA LEU A 25 3.05 2.55 12.90
C LEU A 25 1.55 2.28 12.80
N ALA A 26 1.16 1.18 12.15
CA ALA A 26 -0.24 0.80 12.03
C ALA A 26 -0.92 0.66 13.39
N THR A 27 -0.25 0.01 14.34
CA THR A 27 -0.72 -0.17 15.72
C THR A 27 -0.90 1.17 16.45
N LEU A 28 0.07 2.09 16.32
CA LEU A 28 0.00 3.42 16.93
C LEU A 28 -1.16 4.26 16.40
N LEU A 29 -1.55 4.06 15.15
CA LEU A 29 -2.62 4.82 14.49
C LEU A 29 -4.01 4.18 14.64
N LEU A 30 -4.14 3.02 15.29
CA LEU A 30 -5.43 2.32 15.40
C LEU A 30 -6.52 3.16 16.04
N SER A 31 -6.21 3.89 17.11
CA SER A 31 -7.16 4.74 17.83
C SER A 31 -7.39 6.11 17.19
N ASN A 32 -6.65 6.45 16.12
CA ASN A 32 -6.81 7.73 15.45
C ASN A 32 -7.87 7.63 14.34
N ASP A 33 -9.10 8.04 14.63
CA ASP A 33 -10.23 7.96 13.70
C ASP A 33 -10.11 8.85 12.46
N TRP A 34 -9.14 9.77 12.43
CA TRP A 34 -8.89 10.61 11.26
C TRP A 34 -7.98 9.91 10.23
N VAL A 35 -7.43 8.75 10.58
CA VAL A 35 -6.59 7.96 9.68
C VAL A 35 -7.41 6.86 9.02
N VAL A 36 -7.29 6.79 7.69
CA VAL A 36 -7.85 5.73 6.85
C VAL A 36 -6.71 4.81 6.41
N PHE A 37 -6.87 3.50 6.61
CA PHE A 37 -5.88 2.53 6.13
C PHE A 37 -6.30 2.01 4.76
N VAL A 38 -5.43 2.21 3.78
CA VAL A 38 -5.62 1.68 2.43
C VAL A 38 -4.51 0.70 2.12
N ASN A 39 -4.87 -0.57 2.01
CA ASN A 39 -3.99 -1.61 1.52
C ASN A 39 -4.14 -1.72 0.01
N VAL A 40 -3.03 -1.64 -0.72
CA VAL A 40 -3.02 -1.75 -2.17
C VAL A 40 -2.12 -2.89 -2.61
N ASN A 41 -2.69 -3.86 -3.31
CA ASN A 41 -1.96 -4.98 -3.88
C ASN A 41 -1.87 -4.89 -5.40
N PHE A 42 -0.76 -5.37 -5.94
CA PHE A 42 -0.62 -5.60 -7.36
C PHE A 42 -1.48 -6.81 -7.75
N ALA A 43 -2.36 -6.64 -8.73
CA ALA A 43 -3.36 -7.62 -9.17
C ALA A 43 -2.77 -8.81 -9.94
N MET A 44 -1.45 -8.87 -10.13
CA MET A 44 -0.76 -10.03 -10.71
C MET A 44 -0.55 -11.12 -9.67
N ASP A 45 -0.06 -12.30 -10.07
CA ASP A 45 0.28 -13.42 -9.19
C ASP A 45 1.50 -13.09 -8.29
N LYS A 46 1.27 -12.21 -7.32
CA LYS A 46 2.22 -11.76 -6.31
C LYS A 46 1.74 -12.12 -4.91
N GLY A 47 0.73 -12.98 -4.81
CA GLY A 47 0.14 -13.43 -3.57
C GLY A 47 -0.60 -12.35 -2.79
N LYS A 48 -0.94 -12.67 -1.54
CA LYS A 48 -1.70 -11.79 -0.64
C LYS A 48 -0.78 -10.84 0.11
N THR A 49 -1.36 -9.84 0.77
CA THR A 49 -0.63 -9.02 1.74
C THR A 49 0.02 -9.89 2.81
N LEU A 50 1.21 -9.52 3.27
CA LEU A 50 1.92 -10.24 4.33
C LEU A 50 1.01 -10.37 5.58
N PRO A 51 0.85 -11.58 6.16
CA PRO A 51 -0.11 -11.84 7.23
C PRO A 51 0.05 -10.92 8.45
N GLU A 52 1.29 -10.66 8.87
CA GLU A 52 1.62 -9.86 10.05
C GLU A 52 1.12 -8.42 9.88
N LEU A 53 1.36 -7.84 8.70
CA LEU A 53 0.84 -6.52 8.35
C LEU A 53 -0.69 -6.54 8.20
N LEU A 54 -1.23 -7.58 7.56
CA LEU A 54 -2.67 -7.67 7.31
C LEU A 54 -3.49 -7.70 8.60
N VAL A 55 -3.01 -8.39 9.63
CA VAL A 55 -3.64 -8.42 10.96
C VAL A 55 -3.68 -7.01 11.57
N ALA A 56 -2.55 -6.30 11.56
CA ALA A 56 -2.48 -4.94 12.10
C ALA A 56 -3.39 -3.97 11.33
N LEU A 57 -3.42 -4.07 9.99
CA LEU A 57 -4.26 -3.21 9.16
C LEU A 57 -5.76 -3.47 9.39
N LYS A 58 -6.19 -4.74 9.44
CA LYS A 58 -7.61 -5.11 9.64
C LYS A 58 -8.14 -4.76 11.03
N ALA A 59 -7.29 -4.48 12.00
CA ALA A 59 -7.72 -3.98 13.30
C ALA A 59 -8.30 -2.55 13.22
N LYS A 60 -8.02 -1.80 12.14
CA LYS A 60 -8.59 -0.47 11.91
C LYS A 60 -9.97 -0.58 11.27
N ARG A 61 -10.97 0.10 11.86
CA ARG A 61 -12.34 0.13 11.31
C ARG A 61 -12.40 0.72 9.89
N SER A 62 -11.61 1.75 9.61
CA SER A 62 -11.46 2.39 8.30
C SER A 62 -10.38 1.71 7.42
N TYR A 63 -10.32 0.37 7.48
CA TYR A 63 -9.46 -0.42 6.59
C TYR A 63 -10.16 -0.66 5.25
N HIS A 64 -9.44 -0.42 4.16
CA HIS A 64 -9.91 -0.61 2.79
C HIS A 64 -8.85 -1.32 1.96
N TYR A 65 -9.30 -2.14 1.01
CA TYR A 65 -8.44 -2.92 0.13
C TYR A 65 -8.67 -2.56 -1.33
N PHE A 66 -7.60 -2.28 -2.06
CA PHE A 66 -7.59 -1.96 -3.48
C PHE A 66 -6.60 -2.83 -4.25
N LEU A 67 -6.89 -3.01 -5.54
CA LEU A 67 -6.01 -3.63 -6.50
C LEU A 67 -5.50 -2.62 -7.52
N LYS A 68 -4.26 -2.83 -7.99
CA LYS A 68 -3.66 -2.08 -9.10
C LYS A 68 -2.90 -3.02 -10.03
N ASP A 69 -2.73 -2.64 -11.29
CA ASP A 69 -1.92 -3.39 -12.26
C ASP A 69 -0.79 -2.53 -12.87
N SER A 70 -0.58 -1.33 -12.33
CA SER A 70 0.52 -0.45 -12.67
C SER A 70 1.31 -0.02 -11.42
N TYR A 71 2.41 0.70 -11.62
CA TYR A 71 3.23 1.19 -10.51
C TYR A 71 2.54 2.29 -9.69
N ASP A 72 1.79 3.18 -10.34
CA ASP A 72 1.01 4.23 -9.67
C ASP A 72 -0.36 3.71 -9.22
N SER A 73 -0.61 3.72 -7.91
CA SER A 73 -1.89 3.27 -7.34
C SER A 73 -3.09 4.18 -7.67
N PHE A 74 -2.84 5.38 -8.21
CA PHE A 74 -3.89 6.31 -8.64
C PHE A 74 -4.36 6.05 -10.08
N GLU A 75 -3.65 5.23 -10.84
CA GLU A 75 -4.10 4.83 -12.17
C GLU A 75 -5.30 3.86 -12.08
N PRO A 76 -6.19 3.86 -13.09
CA PRO A 76 -7.30 2.93 -13.14
C PRO A 76 -6.81 1.48 -13.28
N LEU A 77 -7.33 0.57 -12.43
CA LEU A 77 -7.10 -0.86 -12.59
C LEU A 77 -7.67 -1.37 -13.91
N ASN A 78 -6.85 -2.09 -14.68
CA ASN A 78 -7.37 -2.88 -15.79
C ASN A 78 -7.87 -4.25 -15.30
N ILE A 79 -9.19 -4.36 -15.11
CA ILE A 79 -9.86 -5.56 -14.55
C ILE A 79 -9.60 -6.83 -15.38
N ALA A 80 -9.31 -6.71 -16.69
CA ALA A 80 -9.04 -7.85 -17.56
C ALA A 80 -7.83 -8.70 -17.13
N LYS A 81 -6.99 -8.21 -16.21
CA LYS A 81 -5.78 -8.88 -15.72
C LYS A 81 -5.83 -9.28 -14.23
N SER A 82 -6.97 -9.09 -13.56
CA SER A 82 -7.08 -9.19 -12.09
C SER A 82 -7.80 -10.45 -11.64
N TRP A 83 -7.15 -11.29 -10.83
CA TRP A 83 -7.68 -12.58 -10.35
C TRP A 83 -8.40 -12.53 -9.00
N ASP A 84 -8.27 -11.44 -8.22
CA ASP A 84 -8.78 -11.35 -6.84
C ASP A 84 -9.71 -10.14 -6.61
N VAL A 85 -10.67 -9.97 -7.52
CA VAL A 85 -11.58 -8.80 -7.53
C VAL A 85 -12.62 -8.84 -6.41
N ALA A 86 -12.83 -9.99 -5.76
CA ALA A 86 -13.95 -10.22 -4.85
C ALA A 86 -13.79 -9.50 -3.49
N GLU A 87 -12.57 -9.43 -2.96
CA GLU A 87 -12.29 -8.75 -1.68
C GLU A 87 -11.94 -7.26 -1.85
N ALA A 88 -11.59 -6.83 -3.07
CA ALA A 88 -11.15 -5.47 -3.35
C ALA A 88 -12.32 -4.53 -3.61
N ILE A 89 -12.21 -3.28 -3.16
CA ILE A 89 -13.20 -2.25 -3.48
C ILE A 89 -13.13 -1.95 -4.98
N PRO A 90 -14.24 -2.09 -5.73
CA PRO A 90 -14.27 -1.69 -7.12
C PRO A 90 -14.21 -0.17 -7.22
N GLY A 91 -13.25 0.35 -8.00
CA GLY A 91 -13.18 1.79 -8.28
C GLY A 91 -11.75 2.32 -8.34
N ARG A 92 -11.65 3.66 -8.41
CA ARG A 92 -10.38 4.38 -8.46
C ARG A 92 -10.05 4.95 -7.08
N LEU A 93 -8.76 4.93 -6.73
CA LEU A 93 -8.29 5.38 -5.42
C LEU A 93 -8.58 6.87 -5.16
N LYS A 94 -8.41 7.76 -6.15
CA LYS A 94 -8.67 9.21 -5.98
C LYS A 94 -10.11 9.52 -5.54
N PRO A 95 -11.16 9.14 -6.28
CA PRO A 95 -12.54 9.39 -5.85
C PRO A 95 -12.88 8.81 -4.48
N PHE A 96 -12.30 7.65 -4.15
CA PHE A 96 -12.45 7.05 -2.82
C PHE A 96 -11.87 7.97 -1.73
N LEU A 97 -10.59 8.34 -1.85
CA LEU A 97 -9.92 9.19 -0.86
C LEU A 97 -10.60 10.55 -0.69
N GLN A 98 -11.08 11.14 -1.79
CA GLN A 98 -11.83 12.41 -1.74
C GLN A 98 -13.17 12.28 -0.99
N ARG A 99 -13.88 11.17 -1.16
CA ARG A 99 -15.13 10.91 -0.45
C ARG A 99 -14.90 10.68 1.05
N GLU A 100 -13.79 10.03 1.41
CA GLU A 100 -13.39 9.85 2.81
C GLU A 100 -12.82 11.14 3.44
N GLY A 101 -12.73 12.25 2.69
CA GLY A 101 -12.22 13.52 3.19
C GLY A 101 -10.72 13.55 3.43
N VAL A 102 -9.97 12.62 2.83
CA VAL A 102 -8.50 12.55 2.94
C VAL A 102 -7.87 13.73 2.23
N VAL A 103 -6.95 14.41 2.92
CA VAL A 103 -6.19 15.56 2.38
C VAL A 103 -4.71 15.25 2.20
N ASP A 104 -4.16 14.34 3.03
CA ASP A 104 -2.76 13.92 3.01
C ASP A 104 -2.65 12.41 2.77
N VAL A 105 -1.66 12.00 1.98
CA VAL A 105 -1.37 10.60 1.67
C VAL A 105 0.06 10.28 2.09
N MET A 106 0.21 9.17 2.83
CA MET A 106 1.51 8.63 3.22
C MET A 106 1.68 7.23 2.62
N PRO A 107 2.27 7.11 1.42
CA PRO A 107 2.50 5.81 0.82
C PRO A 107 3.66 5.10 1.53
N VAL A 108 3.39 3.92 2.07
CA VAL A 108 4.38 2.99 2.64
C VAL A 108 4.31 1.65 1.93
N GLY A 109 5.44 0.97 1.74
CA GLY A 109 5.44 -0.37 1.15
C GLY A 109 6.67 -0.72 0.34
N CYS A 110 6.45 -1.22 -0.86
CA CYS A 110 7.52 -1.73 -1.73
C CYS A 110 7.15 -1.50 -3.21
N PHE A 111 8.08 -1.21 -4.11
CA PHE A 111 9.47 -0.79 -3.87
C PHE A 111 9.57 0.74 -3.81
N ASP A 112 10.45 1.27 -2.95
CA ASP A 112 10.62 2.72 -2.69
C ASP A 112 10.77 3.53 -3.98
N SER A 113 11.73 3.15 -4.83
CA SER A 113 12.06 3.84 -6.08
C SER A 113 11.10 3.55 -7.25
N ALA A 114 10.14 2.63 -7.08
CA ALA A 114 9.20 2.23 -8.12
C ALA A 114 7.75 2.50 -7.71
N CYS A 115 7.04 1.50 -7.17
CA CYS A 115 5.61 1.63 -6.85
C CYS A 115 5.32 2.72 -5.82
N VAL A 116 6.17 2.86 -4.79
CA VAL A 116 5.96 3.86 -3.74
C VAL A 116 6.15 5.27 -4.30
N ARG A 117 7.29 5.52 -4.96
CA ARG A 117 7.54 6.79 -5.66
C ARG A 117 6.45 7.14 -6.67
N ALA A 118 6.08 6.21 -7.55
CA ALA A 118 5.04 6.44 -8.56
C ALA A 118 3.69 6.80 -7.91
N THR A 119 3.32 6.10 -6.83
CA THR A 119 2.09 6.39 -6.08
C THR A 119 2.16 7.75 -5.36
N ALA A 120 3.31 8.13 -4.80
CA ALA A 120 3.52 9.44 -4.20
C ALA A 120 3.38 10.57 -5.24
N GLU A 121 3.97 10.39 -6.43
CA GLU A 121 3.82 11.33 -7.54
C GLU A 121 2.36 11.38 -8.05
N GLY A 122 1.68 10.24 -8.12
CA GLY A 122 0.26 10.12 -8.46
C GLY A 122 -0.64 10.87 -7.48
N ALA A 123 -0.42 10.70 -6.17
CA ALA A 123 -1.14 11.42 -5.12
C ALA A 123 -0.96 12.95 -5.24
N LYS A 124 0.29 13.40 -5.46
CA LYS A 124 0.59 14.82 -5.64
C LYS A 124 -0.12 15.40 -6.86
N LYS A 125 -0.08 14.70 -8.00
CA LYS A 125 -0.82 15.09 -9.22
C LYS A 125 -2.32 15.09 -9.01
N ALA A 126 -2.83 14.20 -8.16
CA ALA A 126 -4.25 14.10 -7.83
C ALA A 126 -4.74 15.23 -6.89
N GLY A 127 -3.83 16.00 -6.28
CA GLY A 127 -4.12 17.16 -5.44
C GLY A 127 -4.00 16.93 -3.93
N PHE A 128 -3.44 15.80 -3.49
CA PHE A 128 -3.22 15.51 -2.08
C PHE A 128 -1.88 16.07 -1.59
N GLY A 129 -1.81 16.42 -0.31
CA GLY A 129 -0.53 16.51 0.39
C GLY A 129 0.13 15.13 0.44
N VAL A 130 1.46 15.10 0.39
CA VAL A 130 2.21 13.83 0.34
C VAL A 130 3.35 13.87 1.35
N MET A 131 3.34 12.88 2.24
CA MET A 131 4.42 12.62 3.19
C MET A 131 5.04 11.28 2.85
N VAL A 132 6.36 11.22 2.74
CA VAL A 132 7.07 9.95 2.48
C VAL A 132 8.10 9.76 3.58
N ASP A 133 7.99 8.65 4.29
CA ASP A 133 9.05 8.14 5.13
C ASP A 133 9.71 6.96 4.42
N ARG A 134 10.93 7.18 3.93
CA ARG A 134 11.67 6.18 3.16
C ARG A 134 12.14 5.01 4.01
N GLU A 135 12.26 5.20 5.33
CA GLU A 135 12.63 4.12 6.25
C GLU A 135 11.53 3.09 6.41
N LEU A 136 10.29 3.43 6.03
CA LEU A 136 9.15 2.54 5.99
C LEU A 136 8.96 1.87 4.62
N ASN A 137 9.93 1.97 3.72
CA ASN A 137 9.84 1.37 2.39
C ASN A 137 10.97 0.37 2.14
N ILE A 138 10.63 -0.71 1.43
CA ILE A 138 11.62 -1.66 0.91
C ILE A 138 12.28 -1.08 -0.33
N THR A 139 13.61 -1.05 -0.35
CA THR A 139 14.40 -0.72 -1.52
C THR A 139 14.63 -1.95 -2.41
N VAL A 140 14.83 -1.75 -3.71
CA VAL A 140 15.28 -2.85 -4.58
C VAL A 140 16.79 -3.00 -4.37
N ASN A 141 17.21 -3.99 -3.58
CA ASN A 141 18.61 -4.43 -3.57
C ASN A 141 18.65 -5.91 -3.96
N ARG A 142 18.99 -6.18 -5.21
CA ARG A 142 19.66 -7.43 -5.57
C ARG A 142 21.16 -7.14 -5.51
N GLN A 143 21.83 -7.67 -4.49
CA GLN A 143 23.23 -8.06 -4.67
C GLN A 143 23.25 -9.44 -5.33
#